data_AF-A0AAN0RBH5-F1
#
_entry.id   AF-A0AAN0RBH5-F1
#
_cell.length_a   1.000
_cell.length_b   1.000
_cell.length_c   1.000
_cell.angle_alpha   90.00
_cell.angle_beta   90.00
_cell.angle_gamma   90.00
#
_symmetry.space_group_name_H-M   'P 1'
#
loop_
_entity.id
_entity.type
_entity.pdbx_description
1 polymer ?
#
loop_
_entity_poly.entity_id
_entity_poly.type
_entity_poly.pdbx_seq_one_letter_code
_entity_poly.pdbx_strand_id
1 'polypeptide(L)'
;MTQSDTPIANRLNVLVLLSAGCHPVSGRSAPVMEETQAIALARQLGAHVSGLHAGPEAAPLRDIPGHGLSRIVMLRQDASVDPLPALLAFIRRNPPDLILTGRRAQGGMDSGTLPYRLAQALGWPIAADIAAFDRDTTAGNILHLLQARPKGARRAVSIQLPCVLTVHPAAPRPLPFAFAAMRKGVIETIEASSLLPQSDSTVVVSSSDIEERPYRARPRLIAKAGAQGNGQLMVHPSADDAARAVITYLRGIGVLQAPSYNSDATPTEPAGS
;
A
#
# COMPACT_ATOMS: atom_id res chain seq x y z
N MET A 1 -11.00 -13.40 43.45
CA MET A 1 -9.71 -12.83 42.99
C MET A 1 -8.90 -14.01 42.50
N THR A 2 -8.77 -14.26 41.21
CA THR A 2 -8.04 -13.44 40.24
C THR A 2 -8.73 -13.46 38.87
N GLN A 3 -9.05 -12.28 38.36
CA GLN A 3 -9.55 -12.05 37.01
C GLN A 3 -8.42 -12.42 36.04
N SER A 4 -8.69 -13.38 35.16
CA SER A 4 -7.76 -13.87 34.16
C SER A 4 -7.49 -12.78 33.12
N ASP A 5 -6.28 -12.23 33.12
CA ASP A 5 -5.72 -11.40 32.04
C ASP A 5 -5.74 -12.20 30.73
N THR A 6 -6.80 -11.99 29.95
CA THR A 6 -6.86 -12.41 28.56
C THR A 6 -6.25 -11.27 27.75
N PRO A 7 -5.19 -11.50 26.95
CA PRO A 7 -4.54 -10.41 26.24
C PRO A 7 -5.54 -9.71 25.31
N ILE A 8 -5.55 -8.37 25.38
CA ILE A 8 -6.45 -7.45 24.66
C ILE A 8 -6.39 -7.62 23.13
N ALA A 9 -5.41 -8.38 22.62
CA ALA A 9 -5.20 -8.71 21.21
C ALA A 9 -6.46 -9.25 20.49
N ASN A 10 -7.42 -9.85 21.19
CA ASN A 10 -8.65 -10.40 20.58
C ASN A 10 -9.82 -9.39 20.43
N ARG A 11 -9.60 -8.08 20.61
CA ARG A 11 -10.67 -7.05 20.61
C ARG A 11 -10.58 -5.97 19.54
N LEU A 12 -9.51 -5.92 18.73
CA LEU A 12 -9.37 -4.86 17.73
C LEU A 12 -10.38 -5.06 16.58
N ASN A 13 -11.10 -3.99 16.25
CA ASN A 13 -11.90 -3.87 15.06
C ASN A 13 -11.08 -3.21 13.97
N VAL A 14 -10.72 -3.99 12.95
CA VAL A 14 -9.89 -3.55 11.83
C VAL A 14 -10.76 -3.39 10.59
N LEU A 15 -10.75 -2.21 10.00
CA LEU A 15 -11.44 -1.89 8.76
C LEU A 15 -10.43 -1.81 7.61
N VAL A 16 -10.60 -2.68 6.61
CA VAL A 16 -9.79 -2.64 5.38
C VAL A 16 -10.53 -1.83 4.32
N LEU A 17 -9.93 -0.75 3.84
CA LEU A 17 -10.48 -0.01 2.70
C LEU A 17 -10.12 -0.71 1.40
N LEU A 18 -11.13 -0.88 0.56
CA LEU A 18 -11.05 -1.60 -0.70
C LEU A 18 -11.33 -0.66 -1.87
N SER A 19 -10.56 -0.78 -2.92
CA SER A 19 -10.76 -0.07 -4.18
C SER A 19 -11.29 -1.01 -5.27
N ALA A 20 -11.84 -0.41 -6.34
CA ALA A 20 -12.24 -1.15 -7.52
C ALA A 20 -11.02 -1.44 -8.40
N GLY A 21 -10.16 -2.36 -7.95
CA GLY A 21 -8.93 -2.73 -8.64
C GLY A 21 -9.17 -3.33 -10.02
N CYS A 22 -8.22 -3.11 -10.93
CA CYS A 22 -8.16 -3.71 -12.25
C CYS A 22 -6.77 -4.26 -12.57
N HIS A 23 -6.74 -5.33 -13.36
CA HIS A 23 -5.51 -5.90 -13.87
C HIS A 23 -4.90 -4.96 -14.92
N PRO A 24 -3.62 -4.57 -14.79
CA PRO A 24 -3.06 -3.44 -15.54
C PRO A 24 -2.95 -3.73 -17.04
N VAL A 25 -2.91 -5.01 -17.43
CA VAL A 25 -2.81 -5.43 -18.83
C VAL A 25 -4.18 -5.70 -19.45
N SER A 26 -5.11 -6.28 -18.70
CA SER A 26 -6.37 -6.78 -19.26
C SER A 26 -7.57 -5.88 -18.96
N GLY A 27 -7.40 -4.90 -18.07
CA GLY A 27 -8.47 -4.00 -17.61
C GLY A 27 -9.58 -4.69 -16.82
N ARG A 28 -9.54 -6.03 -16.69
CA ARG A 28 -10.53 -6.79 -15.93
C ARG A 28 -10.42 -6.43 -14.46
N SER A 29 -11.56 -6.41 -13.78
CA SER A 29 -11.55 -6.22 -12.34
C SER A 29 -10.75 -7.34 -11.65
N ALA A 30 -9.94 -6.94 -10.69
CA ALA A 30 -9.08 -7.83 -9.93
C ALA A 30 -8.81 -7.23 -8.55
N PRO A 31 -8.67 -8.05 -7.50
CA PRO A 31 -8.19 -7.59 -6.20
C PRO A 31 -6.88 -6.82 -6.30
N VAL A 32 -6.78 -5.71 -5.56
CA VAL A 32 -5.50 -5.00 -5.40
C VAL A 32 -4.61 -5.79 -4.44
N MET A 33 -3.36 -6.00 -4.84
CA MET A 33 -2.41 -6.81 -4.08
C MET A 33 -2.27 -6.28 -2.65
N GLU A 34 -1.99 -4.99 -2.49
CA GLU A 34 -1.76 -4.35 -1.19
C GLU A 34 -2.99 -4.44 -0.27
N GLU A 35 -4.20 -4.43 -0.81
CA GLU A 35 -5.44 -4.61 -0.04
C GLU A 35 -5.59 -6.06 0.45
N THR A 36 -5.24 -7.04 -0.39
CA THR A 36 -5.21 -8.44 0.04
C THR A 36 -4.08 -8.75 1.02
N GLN A 37 -2.96 -8.05 0.94
CA GLN A 37 -1.89 -8.07 1.95
C GLN A 37 -2.33 -7.37 3.25
N ALA A 38 -3.11 -6.30 3.16
CA ALA A 38 -3.71 -5.64 4.33
C ALA A 38 -4.62 -6.59 5.11
N ILE A 39 -5.45 -7.39 4.41
CA ILE A 39 -6.25 -8.44 5.04
C ILE A 39 -5.36 -9.46 5.75
N ALA A 40 -4.28 -9.91 5.10
CA ALA A 40 -3.35 -10.87 5.69
C ALA A 40 -2.67 -10.30 6.96
N LEU A 41 -2.25 -9.04 6.93
CA LEU A 41 -1.70 -8.34 8.10
C LEU A 41 -2.73 -8.25 9.22
N ALA A 42 -3.95 -7.79 8.94
CA ALA A 42 -5.02 -7.67 9.93
C ALA A 42 -5.31 -8.99 10.65
N ARG A 43 -5.26 -10.12 9.92
CA ARG A 43 -5.48 -11.45 10.48
C ARG A 43 -4.37 -11.91 11.43
N GLN A 44 -3.14 -11.43 11.25
CA GLN A 44 -2.03 -11.73 12.19
C GLN A 44 -2.26 -11.11 13.57
N LEU A 45 -3.06 -10.05 13.67
CA LEU A 45 -3.43 -9.44 14.95
C LEU A 45 -4.50 -10.22 15.72
N GLY A 46 -5.12 -11.25 15.13
CA GLY A 46 -6.31 -11.88 15.72
C GLY A 46 -7.54 -10.97 15.76
N ALA A 47 -7.52 -9.86 15.02
CA ALA A 47 -8.57 -8.85 15.02
C ALA A 47 -9.87 -9.30 14.34
N HIS A 48 -10.97 -8.62 14.65
CA HIS A 48 -12.18 -8.65 13.85
C HIS A 48 -11.98 -7.78 12.60
N VAL A 49 -11.95 -8.40 11.43
CA VAL A 49 -11.62 -7.73 10.16
C VAL A 49 -12.85 -7.63 9.27
N SER A 50 -13.18 -6.41 8.83
CA SER A 50 -14.23 -6.13 7.84
C SER A 50 -13.72 -5.21 6.72
N GLY A 51 -14.40 -5.24 5.58
CA GLY A 51 -14.11 -4.40 4.43
C GLY A 51 -15.04 -3.20 4.30
N LEU A 52 -14.53 -2.10 3.76
CA LEU A 52 -15.32 -0.97 3.32
C LEU A 52 -14.89 -0.53 1.91
N HIS A 53 -15.86 -0.42 1.02
CA HIS A 53 -15.70 0.10 -0.33
C HIS A 53 -16.69 1.24 -0.56
N ALA A 54 -16.34 2.22 -1.39
CA ALA A 54 -17.26 3.24 -1.85
C ALA A 54 -17.13 3.39 -3.38
N GLY A 55 -18.22 3.12 -4.10
CA GLY A 55 -18.19 3.05 -5.57
C GLY A 55 -19.51 2.55 -6.18
N PRO A 56 -19.56 2.40 -7.52
CA PRO A 56 -20.83 2.19 -8.25
C PRO A 56 -21.37 0.77 -8.15
N GLU A 57 -20.51 -0.23 -8.04
CA GLU A 57 -20.90 -1.64 -8.08
C GLU A 57 -20.01 -2.54 -7.21
N ALA A 58 -20.56 -3.69 -6.80
CA ALA A 58 -19.88 -4.68 -5.97
C ALA A 58 -19.03 -5.67 -6.78
N ALA A 59 -19.13 -5.66 -8.11
CA ALA A 59 -18.46 -6.65 -8.97
C ALA A 59 -16.94 -6.75 -8.70
N PRO A 60 -16.20 -5.64 -8.47
CA PRO A 60 -14.79 -5.70 -8.14
C PRO A 60 -14.43 -6.38 -6.82
N LEU A 61 -15.40 -6.51 -5.92
CA LEU A 61 -15.19 -7.03 -4.57
C LEU A 61 -15.44 -8.54 -4.47
N ARG A 62 -15.94 -9.18 -5.54
CA ARG A 62 -16.41 -10.57 -5.52
C ARG A 62 -15.37 -11.57 -5.02
N ASP A 63 -14.10 -11.36 -5.37
CA ASP A 63 -13.01 -12.27 -5.03
C ASP A 63 -12.40 -11.98 -3.66
N ILE A 64 -12.65 -10.79 -3.10
CA ILE A 64 -12.03 -10.33 -1.84
C ILE A 64 -12.35 -11.25 -0.65
N PRO A 65 -13.57 -11.79 -0.47
CA PRO A 65 -13.81 -12.74 0.63
C PRO A 65 -13.02 -14.03 0.51
N GLY A 66 -12.61 -14.41 -0.72
CA GLY A 66 -11.69 -15.52 -0.96
C GLY A 66 -10.30 -15.29 -0.36
N HIS A 67 -9.92 -14.04 -0.10
CA HIS A 67 -8.66 -13.65 0.56
C HIS A 67 -8.80 -13.45 2.08
N GLY A 68 -9.91 -13.89 2.68
CA GLY A 68 -10.07 -13.92 4.14
C GLY A 68 -10.84 -12.73 4.73
N LEU A 69 -11.65 -12.03 3.93
CA LEU A 69 -12.51 -10.93 4.37
C LEU A 69 -14.00 -11.29 4.23
N SER A 70 -14.56 -11.90 5.28
CA SER A 70 -15.90 -12.50 5.22
C SER A 70 -17.06 -11.49 5.14
N ARG A 71 -16.84 -10.23 5.55
CA ARG A 71 -17.85 -9.17 5.52
C ARG A 71 -17.29 -7.92 4.89
N ILE A 72 -18.01 -7.39 3.91
CA ILE A 72 -17.69 -6.14 3.22
C ILE A 72 -18.94 -5.27 3.22
N VAL A 73 -18.79 -3.99 3.55
CA VAL A 73 -19.81 -2.98 3.31
C VAL A 73 -19.42 -2.20 2.07
N MET A 74 -20.34 -2.08 1.11
CA MET A 74 -20.22 -1.25 -0.07
C MET A 74 -21.14 -0.05 0.07
N LEU A 75 -20.56 1.15 0.03
CA LEU A 75 -21.29 2.41 -0.07
C LEU A 75 -21.52 2.72 -1.55
N ARG A 76 -22.74 2.49 -2.03
CA ARG A 76 -23.09 2.73 -3.43
C ARG A 76 -23.15 4.22 -3.72
N GLN A 77 -22.40 4.64 -4.73
CA GLN A 77 -22.39 6.00 -5.27
C GLN A 77 -21.81 6.00 -6.69
N ASP A 78 -21.98 7.09 -7.42
CA ASP A 78 -21.44 7.21 -8.77
C ASP A 78 -19.91 7.18 -8.80
N ALA A 79 -19.31 6.70 -9.90
CA ALA A 79 -17.86 6.58 -10.03
C ALA A 79 -17.15 7.96 -10.04
N SER A 80 -17.89 9.00 -10.40
CA SER A 80 -17.43 10.40 -10.46
C SER A 80 -17.53 11.15 -9.13
N VAL A 81 -18.05 10.52 -8.07
CA VAL A 81 -18.21 11.12 -6.74
C VAL A 81 -16.97 10.83 -5.89
N ASP A 82 -16.48 11.83 -5.16
CA ASP A 82 -15.38 11.64 -4.21
C ASP A 82 -15.82 10.61 -3.14
N PRO A 83 -15.08 9.51 -2.93
CA PRO A 83 -15.47 8.53 -1.93
C PRO A 83 -15.29 8.99 -0.48
N LEU A 84 -14.48 10.01 -0.23
CA LEU A 84 -14.12 10.43 1.12
C LEU A 84 -15.32 10.78 2.02
N PRO A 85 -16.32 11.59 1.59
CA PRO A 85 -17.46 11.94 2.45
C PRO A 85 -18.27 10.73 2.91
N ALA A 86 -18.56 9.79 2.01
CA ALA A 86 -19.31 8.58 2.32
C ALA A 86 -18.55 7.68 3.30
N LEU A 87 -17.24 7.47 3.05
CA LEU A 87 -16.36 6.72 3.94
C LEU A 87 -16.30 7.33 5.34
N LEU A 88 -16.15 8.66 5.44
CA LEU A 88 -16.14 9.39 6.71
C LEU A 88 -17.46 9.24 7.46
N ALA A 89 -18.59 9.38 6.77
CA ALA A 89 -19.91 9.23 7.38
C ALA A 89 -20.11 7.82 7.97
N PHE A 90 -19.68 6.79 7.24
CA PHE A 90 -19.74 5.40 7.73
C PHE A 90 -18.82 5.18 8.94
N ILE A 91 -17.55 5.60 8.83
CA ILE A 91 -16.53 5.40 9.86
C ILE A 91 -16.89 6.14 11.16
N ARG A 92 -17.42 7.36 11.07
CA ARG A 92 -17.85 8.11 12.28
C ARG A 92 -19.03 7.46 13.00
N ARG A 93 -19.92 6.79 12.27
CA ARG A 93 -21.04 6.04 12.86
C ARG A 93 -20.60 4.70 13.44
N ASN A 94 -19.54 4.10 12.89
CA ASN A 94 -19.02 2.78 13.24
C ASN A 94 -17.49 2.82 13.37
N PRO A 95 -16.94 3.45 14.43
CA PRO A 95 -15.50 3.70 14.52
C PRO A 95 -14.71 2.39 14.69
N PRO A 96 -13.80 2.06 13.75
CA PRO A 96 -12.83 0.98 13.97
C PRO A 96 -11.68 1.46 14.87
N ASP A 97 -10.91 0.51 15.40
CA ASP A 97 -9.66 0.81 16.09
C ASP A 97 -8.53 1.07 15.10
N LEU A 98 -8.53 0.37 13.97
CA LEU A 98 -7.47 0.47 12.96
C LEU A 98 -8.07 0.46 11.56
N ILE A 99 -7.61 1.38 10.71
CA ILE A 99 -7.89 1.37 9.28
C ILE A 99 -6.63 0.93 8.53
N LEU A 100 -6.77 -0.09 7.69
CA LEU A 100 -5.73 -0.53 6.76
C LEU A 100 -6.16 -0.24 5.32
N THR A 101 -5.23 0.20 4.49
CA THR A 101 -5.49 0.49 3.08
C THR A 101 -4.23 0.28 2.25
N GLY A 102 -4.39 0.13 0.93
CA GLY A 102 -3.28 0.24 -0.01
C GLY A 102 -2.67 1.66 0.00
N ARG A 103 -1.50 1.82 -0.63
CA ARG A 103 -0.88 3.16 -0.78
C ARG A 103 -1.64 4.02 -1.78
N ARG A 104 -2.18 3.35 -2.78
CA ARG A 104 -2.94 3.88 -3.90
C ARG A 104 -3.85 2.76 -4.41
N ALA A 105 -4.88 3.11 -5.16
CA ALA A 105 -5.75 2.14 -5.77
C ALA A 105 -5.00 1.44 -6.93
N GLN A 106 -5.68 0.58 -7.67
CA GLN A 106 -5.15 0.13 -8.95
C GLN A 106 -6.26 0.24 -9.99
N GLY A 107 -6.61 1.49 -10.32
CA GLY A 107 -7.78 1.86 -11.12
C GLY A 107 -8.36 3.22 -10.68
N GLY A 108 -9.14 3.87 -11.55
CA GLY A 108 -9.71 5.20 -11.29
C GLY A 108 -8.65 6.32 -11.29
N MET A 109 -8.82 7.33 -10.43
CA MET A 109 -7.89 8.47 -10.32
C MET A 109 -6.51 8.09 -9.75
N ASP A 110 -6.47 7.03 -8.94
CA ASP A 110 -5.25 6.45 -8.35
C ASP A 110 -4.22 7.44 -7.76
N SER A 111 -4.68 8.54 -7.16
CA SER A 111 -3.82 9.61 -6.64
C SER A 111 -2.96 9.20 -5.44
N GLY A 112 -3.35 8.12 -4.73
CA GLY A 112 -2.77 7.74 -3.44
C GLY A 112 -3.01 8.75 -2.30
N THR A 113 -3.88 9.74 -2.48
CA THR A 113 -4.11 10.80 -1.46
C THR A 113 -5.20 10.46 -0.45
N LEU A 114 -6.11 9.53 -0.79
CA LEU A 114 -7.27 9.18 0.03
C LEU A 114 -6.91 8.79 1.48
N PRO A 115 -5.91 7.93 1.76
CA PRO A 115 -5.57 7.56 3.14
C PRO A 115 -5.19 8.77 4.01
N TYR A 116 -4.47 9.73 3.42
CA TYR A 116 -4.02 10.94 4.11
C TYR A 116 -5.16 11.92 4.35
N ARG A 117 -6.01 12.15 3.33
CA ARG A 117 -7.21 12.98 3.47
C ARG A 117 -8.17 12.41 4.51
N LEU A 118 -8.33 11.08 4.54
CA LEU A 118 -9.14 10.38 5.52
C LEU A 118 -8.59 10.56 6.94
N ALA A 119 -7.30 10.29 7.14
CA ALA A 119 -6.65 10.47 8.44
C ALA A 119 -6.77 11.92 8.94
N GLN A 120 -6.53 12.90 8.06
CA GLN A 120 -6.69 14.32 8.37
C GLN A 120 -8.13 14.66 8.78
N ALA A 121 -9.14 14.21 8.03
CA ALA A 121 -10.54 14.49 8.31
C ALA A 121 -11.09 13.77 9.56
N LEU A 122 -10.45 12.67 9.97
CA LEU A 122 -10.73 11.97 11.24
C LEU A 122 -9.94 12.57 12.42
N GLY A 123 -8.87 13.33 12.15
CA GLY A 123 -7.90 13.74 13.17
C GLY A 123 -7.06 12.58 13.70
N TRP A 124 -6.90 11.51 12.93
CA TRP A 124 -6.21 10.28 13.35
C TRP A 124 -4.75 10.28 12.90
N PRO A 125 -3.82 9.73 13.69
CA PRO A 125 -2.45 9.52 13.24
C PRO A 125 -2.40 8.53 12.07
N ILE A 126 -1.44 8.73 11.17
CA ILE A 126 -1.20 7.87 10.01
C ILE A 126 0.26 7.43 9.93
N ALA A 127 0.50 6.15 9.65
CA ALA A 127 1.81 5.65 9.26
C ALA A 127 1.76 4.96 7.90
N ALA A 128 2.61 5.42 6.98
CA ALA A 128 2.63 4.95 5.60
C ALA A 128 3.64 3.81 5.39
N ASP A 129 3.44 3.02 4.33
CA ASP A 129 4.37 1.99 3.84
C ASP A 129 4.69 0.91 4.91
N ILE A 130 3.70 0.44 5.65
CA ILE A 130 3.86 -0.62 6.63
C ILE A 130 4.04 -1.97 5.94
N ALA A 131 5.09 -2.69 6.34
CA ALA A 131 5.39 -4.03 5.84
C ALA A 131 5.07 -5.13 6.86
N ALA A 132 5.04 -4.85 8.16
CA ALA A 132 4.68 -5.85 9.17
C ALA A 132 4.31 -5.19 10.49
N PHE A 133 3.64 -5.96 11.35
CA PHE A 133 3.56 -5.70 12.78
C PHE A 133 4.82 -6.22 13.47
N ASP A 134 5.28 -5.53 14.51
CA ASP A 134 6.40 -6.01 15.33
C ASP A 134 5.92 -7.14 16.28
N ARG A 135 6.83 -7.97 16.79
CA ARG A 135 6.49 -9.15 17.59
C ARG A 135 5.81 -8.83 18.92
N ASP A 136 6.08 -7.65 19.48
CA ASP A 136 5.47 -7.16 20.72
C ASP A 136 4.23 -6.28 20.47
N THR A 137 3.63 -6.39 19.27
CA THR A 137 2.43 -5.63 18.93
C THR A 137 1.28 -6.00 19.86
N THR A 138 0.71 -4.99 20.52
CA THR A 138 -0.44 -5.00 21.46
C THR A 138 -0.18 -5.33 22.93
N ALA A 139 0.65 -4.50 23.58
CA ALA A 139 0.44 -4.12 24.98
C ALA A 139 -0.11 -2.68 25.05
N GLY A 140 -1.41 -2.51 25.37
CA GLY A 140 -2.04 -1.19 25.47
C GLY A 140 -2.49 -0.58 24.13
N ASN A 141 -2.49 0.75 24.04
CA ASN A 141 -3.06 1.52 22.91
C ASN A 141 -2.04 1.89 21.82
N ILE A 142 -0.85 1.28 21.84
CA ILE A 142 0.24 1.54 20.89
C ILE A 142 0.45 0.32 20.01
N LEU A 143 0.50 0.53 18.69
CA LEU A 143 0.97 -0.47 17.74
C LEU A 143 2.43 -0.24 17.40
N HIS A 144 3.20 -1.32 17.44
CA HIS A 144 4.60 -1.36 17.00
C HIS A 144 4.67 -1.95 15.59
N LEU A 145 5.29 -1.23 14.66
CA LEU A 145 5.21 -1.48 13.23
C LEU A 145 6.60 -1.52 12.61
N LEU A 146 6.71 -2.25 11.50
CA LEU A 146 7.88 -2.22 10.62
C LEU A 146 7.51 -1.52 9.32
N GLN A 147 7.99 -0.29 9.16
CA GLN A 147 7.85 0.51 7.96
C GLN A 147 8.91 0.10 6.92
N ALA A 148 8.49 -0.16 5.68
CA ALA A 148 9.40 -0.40 4.57
C ALA A 148 10.19 0.87 4.21
N ARG A 149 11.45 0.68 3.84
CA ARG A 149 12.36 1.73 3.37
C ARG A 149 13.02 1.29 2.06
N PRO A 150 13.61 2.23 1.30
CA PRO A 150 14.37 1.89 0.11
C PRO A 150 15.43 0.80 0.37
N LYS A 151 15.73 0.01 -0.66
CA LYS A 151 16.71 -1.08 -0.60
C LYS A 151 16.36 -2.20 0.39
N GLY A 152 15.07 -2.41 0.66
CA GLY A 152 14.59 -3.50 1.52
C GLY A 152 14.82 -3.28 3.02
N ALA A 153 15.32 -2.10 3.41
CA ALA A 153 15.46 -1.75 4.82
C ALA A 153 14.09 -1.64 5.50
N ARG A 154 14.07 -1.81 6.83
CA ARG A 154 12.88 -1.65 7.66
C ARG A 154 13.18 -0.72 8.83
N ARG A 155 12.22 0.14 9.16
CA ARG A 155 12.28 1.07 10.29
C ARG A 155 11.19 0.71 11.29
N ALA A 156 11.56 0.54 12.55
CA ALA A 156 10.58 0.43 13.63
C ALA A 156 9.85 1.77 13.82
N VAL A 157 8.52 1.72 13.91
CA VAL A 157 7.64 2.87 14.11
C VAL A 157 6.60 2.49 15.16
N SER A 158 6.24 3.43 16.04
CA SER A 158 5.15 3.23 17.00
C SER A 158 4.06 4.26 16.74
N ILE A 159 2.80 3.84 16.84
CA ILE A 159 1.64 4.70 16.57
C ILE A 159 0.51 4.40 17.57
N GLN A 160 -0.19 5.44 18.00
CA GLN A 160 -1.35 5.32 18.90
C GLN A 160 -2.60 4.95 18.12
N LEU A 161 -3.44 4.09 18.69
CA LEU A 161 -4.80 3.82 18.18
C LEU A 161 -5.80 4.91 18.66
N PRO A 162 -6.88 5.19 17.91
CA PRO A 162 -7.15 4.66 16.57
C PRO A 162 -6.25 5.31 15.51
N CYS A 163 -5.91 4.56 14.45
CA CYS A 163 -5.01 5.06 13.42
C CYS A 163 -5.32 4.55 12.00
N VAL A 164 -4.69 5.18 11.02
CA VAL A 164 -4.72 4.77 9.61
C VAL A 164 -3.34 4.27 9.21
N LEU A 165 -3.27 3.13 8.53
CA LEU A 165 -2.02 2.55 8.03
C LEU A 165 -2.12 2.27 6.54
N THR A 166 -1.09 2.64 5.77
CA THR A 166 -0.97 2.20 4.36
C THR A 166 0.00 1.04 4.25
N VAL A 167 -0.35 0.04 3.44
CA VAL A 167 0.42 -1.21 3.32
C VAL A 167 1.39 -1.15 2.15
N HIS A 168 2.65 -1.50 2.40
CA HIS A 168 3.68 -1.59 1.38
C HIS A 168 3.62 -2.95 0.65
N PRO A 169 3.95 -3.04 -0.66
CA PRO A 169 3.99 -4.30 -1.40
C PRO A 169 4.92 -5.39 -0.83
N ALA A 170 5.89 -4.98 -0.01
CA ALA A 170 6.81 -5.87 0.72
C ALA A 170 6.20 -6.46 2.00
N ALA A 171 4.92 -6.20 2.27
CA ALA A 171 4.14 -6.87 3.28
C ALA A 171 4.03 -8.39 3.00
N PRO A 172 3.60 -9.20 3.98
CA PRO A 172 3.33 -10.61 3.77
C PRO A 172 2.50 -10.84 2.53
N ARG A 173 2.70 -12.00 1.88
CA ARG A 173 1.85 -12.39 0.76
C ARG A 173 0.39 -12.45 1.22
N PRO A 174 -0.56 -12.19 0.30
CA PRO A 174 -1.98 -12.41 0.58
C PRO A 174 -2.23 -13.82 1.09
N LEU A 175 -3.32 -13.97 1.85
CA LEU A 175 -3.79 -15.29 2.24
C LEU A 175 -4.12 -16.12 0.98
N PRO A 176 -3.86 -17.44 1.01
CA PRO A 176 -4.26 -18.34 -0.06
C PRO A 176 -5.75 -18.16 -0.38
N PHE A 177 -6.06 -18.11 -1.68
CA PHE A 177 -7.42 -17.92 -2.12
C PHE A 177 -8.27 -19.15 -1.76
N ALA A 178 -9.37 -18.93 -1.06
CA ALA A 178 -10.32 -19.96 -0.66
C ALA A 178 -11.68 -19.72 -1.34
N PHE A 179 -11.98 -20.50 -2.38
CA PHE A 179 -13.25 -20.39 -3.11
C PHE A 179 -14.49 -20.60 -2.23
N ALA A 180 -14.41 -21.49 -1.23
CA ALA A 180 -15.48 -21.67 -0.27
C ALA A 180 -15.72 -20.42 0.61
N ALA A 181 -14.66 -19.68 0.95
CA ALA A 181 -14.77 -18.42 1.69
C ALA A 181 -15.36 -17.32 0.80
N MET A 182 -14.93 -17.24 -0.47
CA MET A 182 -15.52 -16.36 -1.48
C MET A 182 -17.04 -16.50 -1.55
N ARG A 183 -17.54 -17.75 -1.69
CA ARG A 183 -18.99 -18.01 -1.80
C ARG A 183 -19.78 -17.72 -0.52
N LYS A 184 -19.14 -17.81 0.65
CA LYS A 184 -19.77 -17.52 1.95
C LYS A 184 -19.67 -16.04 2.35
N GLY A 185 -18.81 -15.28 1.68
CA GLY A 185 -18.61 -13.86 1.94
C GLY A 185 -19.88 -13.06 1.72
N VAL A 186 -20.08 -12.06 2.57
CA VAL A 186 -21.25 -11.17 2.50
C VAL A 186 -20.79 -9.78 2.08
N ILE A 187 -21.41 -9.25 1.03
CA ILE A 187 -21.26 -7.87 0.59
C ILE A 187 -22.60 -7.17 0.84
N GLU A 188 -22.63 -6.34 1.86
CA GLU A 188 -23.78 -5.52 2.22
C GLU A 188 -23.70 -4.20 1.45
N THR A 189 -24.75 -3.84 0.71
CA THR A 189 -24.79 -2.57 -0.03
C THR A 189 -25.66 -1.56 0.70
N ILE A 190 -25.11 -0.36 0.92
CA ILE A 190 -25.78 0.79 1.52
C ILE A 190 -25.68 1.94 0.52
N GLU A 191 -26.79 2.62 0.21
CA GLU A 191 -26.74 3.84 -0.61
C GLU A 191 -26.00 4.95 0.15
N ALA A 192 -24.92 5.49 -0.42
CA ALA A 192 -24.09 6.50 0.26
C ALA A 192 -24.89 7.76 0.63
N SER A 193 -25.88 8.12 -0.18
CA SER A 193 -26.82 9.24 0.07
C SER A 193 -27.61 9.08 1.37
N SER A 194 -27.84 7.85 1.86
CA SER A 194 -28.51 7.60 3.14
C SER A 194 -27.63 7.92 4.36
N LEU A 195 -26.31 8.01 4.16
CA LEU A 195 -25.34 8.31 5.22
C LEU A 195 -25.00 9.80 5.28
N LEU A 196 -25.20 10.52 4.18
CA LEU A 196 -24.87 11.93 4.04
C LEU A 196 -26.10 12.80 4.41
N PRO A 197 -25.89 13.99 5.01
CA PRO A 197 -26.96 14.97 5.15
C PRO A 197 -27.48 15.38 3.76
N GLN A 198 -28.79 15.62 3.63
CA GLN A 198 -29.42 15.99 2.35
C GLN A 198 -28.82 17.25 1.69
N SER A 199 -28.07 18.06 2.45
CA SER A 199 -27.39 19.28 1.99
C SER A 199 -26.06 19.03 1.27
N ASP A 200 -25.48 17.83 1.39
CA ASP A 200 -24.10 17.49 0.93
C ASP A 200 -24.07 16.57 -0.30
N SER A 201 -25.24 16.32 -0.92
CA SER A 201 -25.40 15.24 -1.92
C SER A 201 -24.78 15.53 -3.29
N THR A 202 -24.01 16.60 -3.43
CA THR A 202 -23.43 17.02 -4.72
C THR A 202 -22.00 17.53 -4.57
N VAL A 203 -21.15 16.84 -3.81
CA VAL A 203 -19.70 17.03 -3.95
C VAL A 203 -19.24 16.24 -5.18
N VAL A 204 -19.46 16.84 -6.35
CA VAL A 204 -18.67 16.53 -7.56
C VAL A 204 -17.21 16.67 -7.17
N VAL A 205 -16.32 15.82 -7.69
CA VAL A 205 -14.86 15.85 -7.44
C VAL A 205 -14.33 17.28 -7.64
N SER A 206 -14.37 18.07 -6.57
CA SER A 206 -13.60 19.27 -6.43
C SER A 206 -12.22 18.73 -6.13
N SER A 207 -11.35 18.83 -7.13
CA SER A 207 -9.91 18.68 -6.96
C SER A 207 -9.53 19.36 -5.67
N SER A 208 -9.35 18.58 -4.61
CA SER A 208 -8.74 19.07 -3.37
C SER A 208 -7.45 19.77 -3.78
N ASP A 209 -7.12 20.89 -3.12
CA ASP A 209 -5.91 21.71 -3.29
C ASP A 209 -4.59 20.95 -3.01
N ILE A 210 -4.49 19.71 -3.48
CA ILE A 210 -3.37 18.80 -3.39
C ILE A 210 -2.63 18.94 -4.72
N GLU A 211 -1.59 19.75 -4.68
CA GLU A 211 -0.67 19.89 -5.80
C GLU A 211 0.35 18.73 -5.75
N GLU A 212 0.36 17.89 -6.79
CA GLU A 212 1.43 16.92 -6.98
C GLU A 212 2.70 17.67 -7.39
N ARG A 213 3.59 17.90 -6.42
CA ARG A 213 4.91 18.48 -6.68
C ARG A 213 5.94 17.36 -6.86
N PRO A 214 6.81 17.43 -7.89
CA PRO A 214 7.93 16.52 -8.03
C PRO A 214 8.73 16.46 -6.73
N TYR A 215 8.95 15.25 -6.20
CA TYR A 215 9.77 15.07 -5.01
C TYR A 215 11.19 15.58 -5.29
N ARG A 216 11.51 16.76 -4.78
CA ARG A 216 12.87 17.32 -4.85
C ARG A 216 13.66 16.78 -3.66
N ALA A 217 14.23 15.58 -3.80
CA ALA A 217 15.45 15.28 -3.05
C ALA A 217 16.42 16.44 -3.37
N ARG A 218 17.00 17.10 -2.34
CA ARG A 218 18.05 18.10 -2.57
C ARG A 218 19.04 17.46 -3.56
N PRO A 219 19.16 17.99 -4.80
CA PRO A 219 19.99 17.34 -5.78
C PRO A 219 21.41 17.33 -5.23
N ARG A 220 21.97 16.15 -4.99
CA ARG A 220 23.43 16.04 -5.16
C ARG A 220 23.63 16.30 -6.65
N LEU A 221 24.42 17.32 -6.99
CA LEU A 221 24.76 17.62 -8.39
C LEU A 221 25.25 16.31 -9.03
N ILE A 222 24.43 15.72 -9.87
CA ILE A 222 24.81 14.65 -10.78
C ILE A 222 24.53 15.22 -12.17
N ALA A 223 25.54 15.16 -13.02
CA ALA A 223 25.46 15.66 -14.38
C ALA A 223 24.25 15.05 -15.11
N LYS A 224 23.51 15.92 -15.78
CA LYS A 224 22.25 15.65 -16.46
C LYS A 224 22.48 14.71 -17.65
N ALA A 225 21.98 13.47 -17.60
CA ALA A 225 21.80 12.64 -18.79
C ALA A 225 20.33 12.73 -19.23
N GLY A 226 20.08 13.35 -20.39
CA GLY A 226 18.74 13.46 -20.98
C GLY A 226 18.24 12.09 -21.43
N ALA A 227 17.04 11.70 -21.01
CA ALA A 227 16.39 10.47 -21.45
C ALA A 227 15.77 10.68 -22.84
N GLN A 228 16.50 10.33 -23.89
CA GLN A 228 15.93 9.87 -25.15
C GLN A 228 16.02 8.33 -25.16
N GLY A 229 14.87 7.66 -25.23
CA GLY A 229 14.78 6.20 -25.29
C GLY A 229 15.20 5.69 -26.66
N ASN A 230 16.50 5.64 -26.93
CA ASN A 230 17.05 4.97 -28.10
C ASN A 230 17.57 3.59 -27.66
N GLY A 231 16.67 2.61 -27.58
CA GLY A 231 17.02 1.24 -27.22
C GLY A 231 17.69 0.53 -28.40
N GLN A 232 18.84 -0.09 -28.18
CA GLN A 232 19.55 -0.87 -29.20
C GLN A 232 19.02 -2.31 -29.21
N LEU A 233 18.29 -2.70 -30.26
CA LEU A 233 17.88 -4.09 -30.47
C LEU A 233 19.04 -4.89 -31.09
N MET A 234 19.51 -5.92 -30.39
CA MET A 234 20.50 -6.87 -30.90
C MET A 234 19.79 -8.16 -31.32
N VAL A 235 19.98 -8.59 -32.57
CA VAL A 235 19.39 -9.84 -33.09
C VAL A 235 20.46 -10.93 -33.06
N HIS A 236 20.20 -12.01 -32.33
CA HIS A 236 21.10 -13.16 -32.11
C HIS A 236 22.54 -12.80 -31.63
N PRO A 237 22.73 -11.98 -30.58
CA PRO A 237 24.06 -11.78 -30.02
C PRO A 237 24.57 -13.05 -29.32
N SER A 238 25.89 -13.21 -29.24
CA SER A 238 26.49 -14.14 -28.30
C SER A 238 26.20 -13.69 -26.85
N ALA A 239 26.26 -14.62 -25.90
CA ALA A 239 26.03 -14.30 -24.48
C ALA A 239 26.99 -13.19 -23.98
N ASP A 240 28.27 -13.26 -24.39
CA ASP A 240 29.29 -12.29 -23.99
C ASP A 240 29.07 -10.91 -24.61
N ASP A 241 28.64 -10.84 -25.86
CA ASP A 241 28.36 -9.57 -26.54
C ASP A 241 27.12 -8.89 -25.97
N ALA A 242 26.07 -9.67 -25.67
CA ALA A 242 24.88 -9.18 -24.99
C ALA A 242 25.23 -8.62 -23.60
N ALA A 243 26.04 -9.35 -22.81
CA ALA A 243 26.48 -8.91 -21.50
C ALA A 243 27.30 -7.62 -21.56
N ARG A 244 28.25 -7.52 -22.51
CA ARG A 244 29.05 -6.30 -22.73
C ARG A 244 28.17 -5.11 -23.13
N ALA A 245 27.18 -5.32 -23.99
CA ALA A 245 26.25 -4.27 -24.39
C ALA A 245 25.41 -3.75 -23.21
N VAL A 246 24.90 -4.66 -22.37
CA VAL A 246 24.16 -4.31 -21.14
C VAL A 246 25.06 -3.53 -20.17
N ILE A 247 26.28 -3.98 -19.91
CA ILE A 247 27.22 -3.28 -19.01
C ILE A 247 27.55 -1.89 -19.55
N THR A 248 27.79 -1.77 -20.86
CA THR A 248 28.10 -0.50 -21.52
C THR A 248 26.93 0.47 -21.39
N TYR A 249 25.71 0.01 -21.66
CA TYR A 249 24.50 0.81 -21.52
C TYR A 249 24.29 1.26 -20.06
N LEU A 250 24.38 0.34 -19.10
CA LEU A 250 24.21 0.64 -17.67
C LEU A 250 25.26 1.62 -17.13
N ARG A 251 26.49 1.59 -17.65
CA ARG A 251 27.51 2.62 -17.36
C ARG A 251 27.15 3.96 -17.99
N GLY A 252 26.67 3.97 -19.23
CA GLY A 252 26.27 5.18 -19.94
C GLY A 252 25.13 5.95 -19.27
N ILE A 253 24.17 5.23 -18.66
CA ILE A 253 23.08 5.83 -17.87
C ILE A 253 23.42 6.04 -16.38
N GLY A 254 24.66 5.75 -15.97
CA GLY A 254 25.15 5.98 -14.61
C GLY A 254 24.61 5.02 -13.53
N VAL A 255 24.04 3.87 -13.92
CA VAL A 255 23.54 2.83 -13.00
C VAL A 255 24.68 1.98 -12.42
N LEU A 256 25.72 1.69 -13.23
CA LEU A 256 26.93 1.00 -12.79
C LEU A 256 28.09 1.99 -12.68
N GLN A 257 28.76 2.04 -11.51
CA GLN A 257 30.01 2.78 -11.35
C GLN A 257 31.20 1.98 -11.91
N ALA A 258 32.20 2.69 -12.43
CA ALA A 258 33.47 2.07 -12.80
C ALA A 258 34.15 1.50 -11.53
N PRO A 259 34.88 0.37 -11.63
CA PRO A 259 35.64 -0.16 -10.52
C PRO A 259 36.65 0.89 -10.06
N SER A 260 36.57 1.28 -8.79
CA SER A 260 37.56 2.12 -8.14
C SER A 260 38.85 1.32 -7.99
N TYR A 261 39.84 1.58 -8.84
CA TYR A 261 41.21 1.14 -8.61
C TYR A 261 41.78 1.96 -7.45
N ASN A 262 42.06 1.28 -6.35
CA ASN A 262 42.80 1.86 -5.23
C ASN A 262 44.28 1.92 -5.65
N SER A 263 44.78 3.11 -5.98
CA SER A 263 46.16 3.30 -6.49
C SER A 263 47.25 3.27 -5.42
N ASP A 264 46.91 3.01 -4.15
CA ASP A 264 47.86 3.07 -3.03
C ASP A 264 48.49 1.70 -2.64
N ALA A 265 48.34 0.67 -3.47
CA ALA A 265 49.14 -0.55 -3.30
C ALA A 265 50.55 -0.33 -3.90
N THR A 266 51.45 0.24 -3.10
CA THR A 266 52.89 0.19 -3.36
C THR A 266 53.32 -1.28 -3.45
N PRO A 267 54.03 -1.71 -4.50
CA PRO A 267 54.54 -3.07 -4.57
C PRO A 267 55.64 -3.24 -3.51
N THR A 268 55.41 -4.11 -2.53
CA THR A 268 56.48 -4.66 -1.69
C THR A 268 57.36 -5.55 -2.57
N GLU A 269 58.61 -5.13 -2.80
CA GLU A 269 59.65 -5.98 -3.38
C GLU A 269 59.83 -7.26 -2.57
N PRO A 270 60.00 -8.43 -3.22
CA PRO A 270 60.36 -9.64 -2.52
C PRO A 270 61.85 -9.62 -2.15
N ALA A 271 62.15 -9.75 -0.86
CA ALA A 271 63.49 -10.02 -0.37
C ALA A 271 63.98 -11.37 -0.92
N GLY A 272 64.93 -11.31 -1.85
CA GLY A 272 65.71 -12.45 -2.32
C GLY A 272 66.99 -12.60 -1.50
N SER A 273 67.23 -13.85 -1.11
CA SER A 273 68.40 -14.49 -0.48
C SER A 273 69.76 -13.83 -0.64
#